data_AF-A0A853G3A8-F1
#
_entry.id   AF-A0A853G3A8-F1
#
_cell.length_a   1.000
_cell.length_b   1.000
_cell.length_c   1.000
_cell.angle_alpha   90.00
_cell.angle_beta   90.00
_cell.angle_gamma   90.00
#
_symmetry.space_group_name_H-M   'P 1'
#
loop_
_entity.id
_entity.type
_entity.pdbx_description
1 polymer ?
#
loop_
_entity_poly.entity_id
_entity_poly.type
_entity_poly.pdbx_seq_one_letter_code
_entity_poly.pdbx_strand_id
1 'polypeptide(L)'
;MSYVTSVERVRLKREREEGKVEGRAEGKAEGKTEGFAALLSTLIARKFGVLPDWAKVRLVAADDVTLNRWAEQILDAQCIEDVFK
;
A
#
# COMPACT_ATOMS: atom_id res chain seq x y z
N MET A 1 31.56 -27.80 -26.97
CA MET A 1 31.23 -27.64 -25.53
C MET A 1 31.73 -26.27 -25.07
N SER A 2 30.88 -25.25 -25.01
CA SER A 2 31.26 -23.93 -24.50
C SER A 2 31.27 -23.96 -22.98
N TYR A 3 32.44 -23.70 -22.39
CA TYR A 3 32.62 -23.58 -20.95
C TYR A 3 31.97 -22.28 -20.48
N VAL A 4 30.72 -22.36 -20.02
CA VAL A 4 30.10 -21.26 -19.25
C VAL A 4 30.99 -21.01 -18.04
N THR A 5 31.60 -19.83 -17.98
CA THR A 5 32.53 -19.47 -16.93
C THR A 5 31.78 -19.36 -15.60
N SER A 6 32.41 -19.76 -14.50
CA SER A 6 31.80 -19.75 -13.15
C SER A 6 31.18 -18.39 -12.81
N VAL A 7 31.74 -17.31 -13.36
CA VAL A 7 31.30 -15.91 -13.16
C VAL A 7 29.94 -15.63 -13.80
N GLU A 8 29.64 -16.19 -14.97
CA GLU A 8 28.34 -16.01 -15.65
C GLU A 8 27.18 -16.67 -14.88
N ARG A 9 27.43 -17.82 -14.25
CA ARG A 9 26.42 -18.49 -13.40
C ARG A 9 26.10 -17.71 -12.13
N VAL A 10 27.10 -17.03 -11.56
CA VAL A 10 26.92 -16.22 -10.35
C VAL A 10 26.16 -14.93 -10.65
N ARG A 11 26.43 -14.28 -11.80
CA ARG A 11 25.69 -13.10 -12.25
C ARG A 11 24.21 -13.39 -12.50
N LEU A 12 23.91 -14.46 -13.24
CA LEU A 12 22.53 -14.90 -13.51
C LEU A 12 21.75 -15.27 -12.24
N LYS A 13 22.43 -15.82 -11.22
CA LYS A 13 21.80 -16.08 -9.92
C LYS A 13 21.47 -14.80 -9.15
N ARG A 14 22.38 -13.82 -9.14
CA ARG A 14 22.17 -12.53 -8.45
C ARG A 14 21.02 -11.73 -9.05
N GLU A 15 20.99 -11.57 -10.37
CA GLU A 15 19.92 -10.82 -11.05
C GLU A 15 18.53 -11.43 -10.78
N ARG A 16 18.45 -12.76 -10.68
CA ARG A 16 17.21 -13.48 -10.40
C ARG A 16 16.79 -13.42 -8.92
N GLU A 17 17.74 -13.24 -8.01
CA GLU A 17 17.46 -13.02 -6.59
C GLU A 17 17.07 -11.57 -6.31
N GLU A 18 17.77 -10.60 -6.91
CA GLU A 18 17.48 -9.17 -6.77
C GLU A 18 16.06 -8.84 -7.29
N GLY A 19 15.69 -9.28 -8.49
CA GLY A 19 14.34 -9.06 -9.02
C GLY A 19 13.21 -9.76 -8.24
N LYS A 20 13.52 -10.83 -7.49
CA LYS A 20 12.55 -11.50 -6.60
C LYS A 20 12.38 -10.76 -5.28
N VAL A 21 13.42 -10.14 -4.77
CA VAL A 21 13.38 -9.36 -3.54
C VAL A 21 12.65 -8.05 -3.79
N GLU A 22 12.95 -7.38 -4.89
CA GLU A 22 12.31 -6.13 -5.30
C GLU A 22 10.81 -6.34 -5.58
N GLY A 23 10.45 -7.31 -6.41
CA GLY A 23 9.04 -7.61 -6.69
C GLY A 23 8.22 -8.11 -5.47
N ARG A 24 8.87 -8.72 -4.46
CA ARG A 24 8.19 -9.05 -3.19
C ARG A 24 8.04 -7.85 -2.28
N ALA A 25 9.00 -6.93 -2.28
CA ALA A 25 8.94 -5.72 -1.48
C ALA A 25 7.85 -4.79 -2.00
N GLU A 26 7.78 -4.59 -3.32
CA GLU A 26 6.76 -3.79 -4.00
C GLU A 26 5.37 -4.40 -3.80
N GLY A 27 5.16 -5.68 -4.11
CA GLY A 27 3.84 -6.30 -3.96
C GLY A 27 3.34 -6.38 -2.50
N LYS A 28 4.25 -6.39 -1.52
CA LYS A 28 3.87 -6.34 -0.09
C LYS A 28 3.59 -4.92 0.39
N ALA A 29 4.23 -3.90 -0.20
CA ALA A 29 3.95 -2.50 0.10
C ALA A 29 2.62 -2.05 -0.52
N GLU A 30 2.37 -2.42 -1.77
CA GLU A 30 1.10 -2.17 -2.47
C GLU A 30 -0.07 -2.90 -1.79
N GLY A 31 0.07 -4.20 -1.50
CA GLY A 31 -1.00 -4.94 -0.83
C GLY A 31 -1.31 -4.45 0.59
N LYS A 32 -0.34 -3.85 1.28
CA LYS A 32 -0.56 -3.24 2.60
C LYS A 32 -1.33 -1.93 2.49
N THR A 33 -0.91 -1.03 1.60
CA THR A 33 -1.55 0.28 1.42
C THR A 33 -2.97 0.14 0.90
N GLU A 34 -3.20 -0.73 -0.08
CA GLU A 34 -4.55 -1.06 -0.57
C GLU A 34 -5.43 -1.67 0.53
N GLY A 35 -4.88 -2.62 1.31
CA GLY A 35 -5.60 -3.24 2.42
C GLY A 35 -5.95 -2.24 3.53
N PHE A 36 -5.05 -1.30 3.81
CA PHE A 36 -5.25 -0.26 4.82
C PHE A 36 -6.28 0.78 4.36
N ALA A 37 -6.23 1.20 3.10
CA ALA A 37 -7.25 2.06 2.49
C ALA A 37 -8.63 1.39 2.49
N ALA A 38 -8.70 0.09 2.17
CA ALA A 38 -9.93 -0.69 2.25
C ALA A 38 -10.47 -0.76 3.68
N LEU A 39 -9.62 -1.05 4.67
CA LEU A 39 -10.01 -1.06 6.08
C LEU A 39 -10.55 0.31 6.51
N LEU A 40 -9.81 1.38 6.19
CA LEU A 40 -10.21 2.74 6.55
C LEU A 40 -11.55 3.13 5.89
N SER A 41 -11.78 2.72 4.64
CA SER A 41 -13.06 2.91 3.96
C SER A 41 -14.23 2.25 4.70
N THR A 42 -14.03 1.04 5.25
CA THR A 42 -15.07 0.35 6.03
C THR A 42 -15.33 1.02 7.38
N LEU A 43 -14.28 1.53 8.04
CA LEU A 43 -14.41 2.25 9.30
C LEU A 43 -15.15 3.57 9.11
N ILE A 44 -14.81 4.34 8.06
CA ILE A 44 -15.48 5.61 7.73
C ILE A 44 -16.94 5.32 7.36
N ALA A 45 -17.20 4.29 6.53
CA ALA A 45 -18.56 3.91 6.19
C ALA A 45 -19.38 3.46 7.41
N ARG A 46 -18.75 2.82 8.40
CA ARG A 46 -19.43 2.40 9.63
C ARG A 46 -19.68 3.55 10.61
N LYS A 47 -18.77 4.52 10.69
CA LYS A 47 -18.91 5.69 11.59
C LYS A 47 -19.82 6.76 11.02
N PHE A 48 -19.68 7.06 9.73
CA PHE A 48 -20.36 8.18 9.05
C PHE A 48 -21.44 7.75 8.04
N GLY A 49 -21.57 6.45 7.75
CA GLY A 49 -22.58 5.93 6.83
C GLY A 49 -22.12 5.92 5.37
N VAL A 50 -22.83 6.63 4.48
CA VAL A 50 -22.54 6.58 3.04
C VAL A 50 -21.23 7.29 2.75
N LEU A 51 -20.23 6.53 2.30
CA LEU A 51 -18.94 7.07 1.89
C LEU A 51 -19.08 7.72 0.50
N PRO A 52 -18.89 9.04 0.37
CA PRO A 52 -19.00 9.73 -0.91
C PRO A 52 -17.84 9.34 -1.83
N ASP A 53 -18.07 9.40 -3.15
CA ASP A 53 -17.08 8.91 -4.12
C ASP A 53 -15.77 9.72 -4.10
N TRP A 54 -15.83 11.01 -3.75
CA TRP A 54 -14.64 11.83 -3.55
C TRP A 54 -13.74 11.32 -2.41
N ALA A 55 -14.31 10.72 -1.37
CA ALA A 55 -13.57 10.16 -0.25
C ALA A 55 -12.89 8.84 -0.64
N LYS A 56 -13.54 8.02 -1.47
CA LYS A 56 -12.93 6.79 -2.04
C LYS A 56 -11.72 7.12 -2.90
N VAL A 57 -11.83 8.13 -3.77
CA VAL A 57 -10.72 8.57 -4.62
C VAL A 57 -9.55 9.06 -3.77
N ARG A 58 -9.82 9.81 -2.70
CA ARG A 58 -8.77 10.25 -1.75
C ARG A 58 -8.13 9.08 -1.00
N LEU A 59 -8.90 8.08 -0.59
CA LEU A 59 -8.39 6.87 0.06
C LEU A 59 -7.44 6.07 -0.82
N VAL A 60 -7.75 5.95 -2.12
CA VAL A 60 -6.90 5.22 -3.07
C VAL A 60 -5.64 6.01 -3.43
N ALA A 61 -5.74 7.35 -3.48
CA ALA A 61 -4.61 8.22 -3.80
C ALA A 61 -3.74 8.58 -2.58
N ALA A 62 -4.06 8.10 -1.38
CA ALA A 62 -3.34 8.45 -0.16
C ALA A 62 -2.18 7.50 0.13
N ASP A 63 -1.06 8.09 0.55
CA ASP A 63 0.10 7.34 1.03
C ASP A 63 -0.14 6.72 2.41
N ASP A 64 0.66 5.70 2.76
CA ASP A 64 0.59 4.98 4.05
C ASP A 64 0.61 5.92 5.28
N VAL A 65 1.42 6.97 5.22
CA VAL A 65 1.52 8.00 6.29
C VAL A 65 0.19 8.74 6.46
N THR A 66 -0.43 9.12 5.35
CA THR A 66 -1.69 9.84 5.32
C THR A 66 -2.83 8.95 5.81
N LEU A 67 -2.86 7.68 5.37
CA LEU A 67 -3.83 6.70 5.83
C LEU A 67 -3.72 6.44 7.34
N ASN A 68 -2.51 6.36 7.90
CA ASN A 68 -2.30 6.24 9.35
C ASN A 68 -2.82 7.46 10.11
N ARG A 69 -2.52 8.67 9.64
CA ARG A 69 -3.07 9.90 10.24
C ARG A 69 -4.60 9.89 10.24
N TRP A 70 -5.21 9.52 9.11
CA TRP A 70 -6.67 9.43 9.01
C TRP A 70 -7.24 8.34 9.93
N ALA A 71 -6.52 7.26 10.18
CA ALA A 71 -6.92 6.21 11.14
C ALA A 71 -6.90 6.68 12.60
N GLU A 72 -6.03 7.62 12.95
CA GLU A 72 -6.07 8.27 14.27
C GLU A 72 -7.17 9.32 14.32
N GLN A 73 -7.26 10.18 13.30
CA GLN A 73 -8.27 11.23 13.20
C GLN A 73 -9.69 10.67 13.17
N ILE A 74 -9.93 9.49 12.60
CA ILE A 74 -11.27 8.89 12.58
C ILE A 74 -11.80 8.61 14.00
N LEU A 75 -10.95 8.47 15.01
CA LEU A 75 -11.39 8.25 16.38
C LEU A 75 -11.98 9.54 16.96
N ASP A 76 -11.32 10.67 16.74
CA ASP A 76 -11.70 11.97 17.28
C ASP A 76 -12.66 12.78 16.39
N ALA A 77 -12.65 12.54 15.07
CA ALA A 77 -13.39 13.31 14.07
C ALA A 77 -14.91 13.21 14.26
N GLN A 78 -15.60 14.37 14.20
CA GLN A 78 -17.06 14.44 14.29
C GLN A 78 -17.75 14.36 12.91
N CYS A 79 -17.03 14.63 11.83
CA CYS A 79 -17.50 14.44 10.46
C CYS A 79 -16.44 13.79 9.57
N ILE A 80 -16.87 13.31 8.39
CA ILE A 80 -15.97 12.71 7.40
C ILE A 80 -14.91 13.70 6.92
N GLU A 81 -15.23 14.98 6.81
CA GLU A 81 -14.26 16.01 6.36
C GLU A 81 -13.13 16.20 7.37
N ASP A 82 -13.41 16.04 8.67
CA ASP A 82 -12.40 16.12 9.72
C ASP A 82 -11.39 14.95 9.65
N VAL A 83 -11.80 13.81 9.10
CA VAL A 83 -10.89 12.67 8.83
C VAL A 83 -9.93 13.00 7.69
N PHE A 84 -10.29 13.88 6.76
CA PHE A 84 -9.51 14.17 5.56
C PHE A 84 -8.74 15.51 5.63
N LYS A 85 -8.61 16.11 6.83
CA LYS A 85 -7.85 17.34 7.11
C LYS A 85 -6.40 17.04 7.48
#